data_AF-A0A455U252-F1
#
_entry.id   AF-A0A455U252-F1
#
_cell.length_a   1.000
_cell.length_b   1.000
_cell.length_c   1.000
_cell.angle_alpha   90.00
_cell.angle_beta   90.00
_cell.angle_gamma   90.00
#
_symmetry.space_group_name_H-M   'P 1'
#
loop_
_entity.id
_entity.type
_entity.pdbx_description
1 polymer ?
#
loop_
_entity_poly.entity_id
_entity_poly.type
_entity_poly.pdbx_seq_one_letter_code
_entity_poly.pdbx_strand_id
1 'polypeptide(L)'
;MQGRDAAHAERIINDAKVLVDAGASVILLECVPASLGKAVTEALDVPVIGIGAGPDTDGQILVMHDVLGITTVARRASLKTS
;
A
#
# COMPACT_ATOMS: atom_id res chain seq x y z
N MET A 1 3.83 3.34 10.15
CA MET A 1 4.37 3.59 8.80
C MET A 1 5.51 2.64 8.58
N GLN A 2 5.25 1.59 7.79
CA GLN A 2 6.26 0.61 7.41
C GLN A 2 7.18 1.21 6.34
N GLY A 3 8.41 0.71 6.18
CA GLY A 3 9.29 1.11 5.07
C GLY A 3 9.79 2.56 5.13
N ARG A 4 9.92 3.15 6.32
CA ARG A 4 10.49 4.50 6.49
C ARG A 4 12.02 4.52 6.38
N ASP A 5 12.69 3.42 6.70
CA ASP A 5 14.12 3.25 6.45
C ASP A 5 14.35 2.53 5.11
N ALA A 6 15.51 2.78 4.51
CA ALA A 6 15.85 2.19 3.22
C ALA A 6 15.90 0.65 3.30
N ALA A 7 16.39 0.10 4.41
CA ALA A 7 16.51 -1.35 4.59
C ALA A 7 15.15 -2.06 4.65
N HIS A 8 14.13 -1.52 5.34
CA HIS A 8 12.80 -2.14 5.28
C HIS A 8 12.10 -1.87 3.96
N ALA A 9 12.34 -0.72 3.31
CA ALA A 9 11.79 -0.44 1.98
C ALA A 9 12.26 -1.49 0.95
N GLU A 10 13.56 -1.80 0.92
CA GLU A 10 14.10 -2.85 0.06
C GLU A 10 13.54 -4.23 0.39
N ARG A 11 13.40 -4.57 1.67
CA ARG A 11 12.78 -5.83 2.10
C ARG A 11 11.35 -5.94 1.59
N ILE A 12 10.54 -4.88 1.71
CA ILE A 12 9.15 -4.88 1.23
C ILE A 12 9.09 -5.15 -0.28
N ILE A 13 9.98 -4.53 -1.07
CA ILE A 13 10.04 -4.77 -2.52
C ILE A 13 10.41 -6.24 -2.81
N ASN A 14 11.40 -6.79 -2.10
CA ASN A 14 11.82 -8.18 -2.28
C ASN A 14 10.73 -9.18 -1.87
N ASP A 15 10.08 -8.94 -0.73
CA ASP A 15 8.98 -9.77 -0.24
C ASP A 15 7.82 -9.76 -1.25
N ALA A 16 7.48 -8.59 -1.81
CA ALA A 16 6.45 -8.48 -2.82
C ALA A 16 6.80 -9.27 -4.10
N LYS A 17 8.06 -9.24 -4.55
CA LYS A 17 8.52 -10.07 -5.68
C LYS A 17 8.41 -11.56 -5.40
N VAL A 18 8.82 -12.00 -4.21
CA VAL A 18 8.70 -13.41 -3.79
C VAL A 18 7.24 -13.86 -3.79
N LEU A 19 6.31 -13.01 -3.35
CA LEU A 19 4.88 -13.32 -3.40
C LEU A 19 4.36 -13.45 -4.83
N VAL A 20 4.78 -12.55 -5.73
CA VAL A 20 4.43 -12.62 -7.16
C VAL A 20 4.99 -13.89 -7.80
N ASP A 21 6.26 -14.21 -7.56
CA ASP A 21 6.89 -15.46 -8.04
C ASP A 21 6.18 -16.71 -7.49
N ALA A 22 5.60 -16.63 -6.29
CA ALA A 22 4.77 -17.67 -5.69
C ALA A 22 3.35 -17.74 -6.26
N GLY A 23 2.98 -16.86 -7.19
CA GLY A 23 1.70 -16.85 -7.90
C GLY A 23 0.70 -15.79 -7.44
N ALA A 24 1.10 -14.83 -6.61
CA ALA A 24 0.22 -13.71 -6.26
C ALA A 24 -0.11 -12.88 -7.51
N SER A 25 -1.41 -12.75 -7.80
CA SER A 25 -1.88 -12.00 -8.99
C SER A 25 -2.13 -10.52 -8.73
N VAL A 26 -2.08 -10.09 -7.46
CA VAL A 26 -2.25 -8.71 -6.99
C VAL A 26 -1.49 -8.55 -5.68
N ILE A 27 -0.90 -7.38 -5.45
CA ILE A 27 -0.28 -7.01 -4.16
C ILE A 27 -1.07 -5.88 -3.50
N LEU A 28 -1.31 -5.97 -2.19
CA LEU A 28 -1.91 -4.91 -1.38
C LEU A 28 -0.83 -4.26 -0.50
N LEU A 29 -0.68 -2.94 -0.58
CA LEU A 29 0.21 -2.16 0.26
C LEU A 29 -0.58 -1.25 1.21
N GLU A 30 -0.24 -1.31 2.49
CA GLU A 30 -0.89 -0.52 3.54
C GLU A 30 0.13 0.35 4.30
N CYS A 31 -0.19 1.64 4.49
CA CYS A 31 0.53 2.54 5.38
C CYS A 31 2.07 2.58 5.15
N VAL A 32 2.46 2.72 3.88
CA VAL A 32 3.84 2.91 3.43
C VAL A 32 4.06 4.33 2.89
N PRO A 33 5.29 4.86 2.87
CA PRO A 33 5.59 6.12 2.17
C PRO A 33 5.16 6.07 0.70
N ALA A 34 4.65 7.18 0.17
CA ALA A 34 4.21 7.27 -1.22
C ALA A 34 5.32 6.89 -2.22
N SER A 35 6.57 7.27 -1.93
CA SER A 35 7.73 6.88 -2.75
C SER A 35 7.95 5.37 -2.78
N LEU A 36 7.63 4.65 -1.70
CA LEU A 36 7.72 3.20 -1.66
C LEU A 36 6.54 2.56 -2.41
N GLY A 37 5.32 3.10 -2.27
CA GLY A 37 4.17 2.65 -3.06
C GLY A 37 4.43 2.74 -4.57
N LYS A 38 5.00 3.86 -5.02
CA LYS A 38 5.46 4.03 -6.39
C LYS A 38 6.53 3.00 -6.78
N ALA A 39 7.58 2.86 -5.97
CA ALA A 39 8.68 1.94 -6.27
C ALA A 39 8.25 0.47 -6.37
N VAL A 40 7.31 0.03 -5.54
CA VAL A 40 6.75 -1.34 -5.64
C VAL A 40 5.91 -1.50 -6.90
N THR A 41 5.09 -0.50 -7.22
CA THR A 41 4.24 -0.50 -8.43
C THR A 41 5.07 -0.56 -9.71
N GLU A 42 6.19 0.17 -9.78
CA GLU A 42 7.12 0.14 -10.90
C GLU A 42 7.95 -1.17 -10.97
N ALA A 43 8.06 -1.92 -9.87
CA ALA A 43 8.92 -3.09 -9.77
C ALA A 43 8.22 -4.44 -10.01
N LEU A 44 6.90 -4.45 -10.16
CA LEU A 44 6.08 -5.66 -10.28
C LEU A 44 5.26 -5.63 -11.57
N ASP A 45 5.05 -6.80 -12.17
CA ASP A 45 4.20 -6.96 -13.37
C ASP A 45 2.72 -7.22 -13.04
N VAL A 46 2.36 -7.22 -11.75
CA VAL A 46 0.99 -7.43 -11.26
C VAL A 46 0.43 -6.14 -10.64
N PRO A 47 -0.90 -5.94 -10.65
CA PRO A 47 -1.50 -4.76 -10.05
C PRO A 47 -1.16 -4.60 -8.57
N VAL A 48 -0.81 -3.37 -8.19
CA VAL A 48 -0.59 -2.96 -6.81
C VAL A 48 -1.75 -2.09 -6.33
N ILE A 49 -2.41 -2.51 -5.25
CA ILE A 49 -3.52 -1.78 -4.64
C ILE A 49 -3.02 -1.12 -3.35
N GLY A 50 -3.27 0.17 -3.19
CA GLY A 50 -2.85 0.96 -2.04
C GLY A 50 -3.97 1.26 -1.05
N ILE A 51 -3.63 1.32 0.24
CA ILE A 51 -4.40 2.05 1.26
C ILE A 51 -3.42 2.84 2.13
N GLY A 52 -3.41 4.16 1.96
CA GLY A 52 -2.40 5.01 2.59
C GLY A 52 -0.98 4.71 2.08
N ALA A 53 -0.85 4.36 0.80
CA ALA A 53 0.41 4.05 0.11
C ALA A 53 0.82 5.08 -0.96
N GLY A 54 0.11 6.21 -1.04
CA GLY A 54 0.27 7.22 -2.08
C GLY A 54 -0.59 6.96 -3.32
N PRO A 55 -0.67 7.92 -4.26
CA PRO A 55 -1.55 7.86 -5.42
C PRO A 55 -0.97 7.07 -6.60
N ASP A 56 0.32 6.73 -6.55
CA ASP A 56 1.05 6.10 -7.66
C ASP A 56 0.89 4.56 -7.72
N THR A 57 0.00 3.96 -6.90
CA THR A 57 -0.38 2.55 -7.03
C THR A 57 -1.49 2.39 -8.08
N ASP A 58 -1.60 1.23 -8.73
CA ASP A 58 -2.57 0.99 -9.82
C ASP A 58 -4.03 1.13 -9.40
N GLY A 59 -4.31 0.89 -8.12
CA GLY A 59 -5.64 1.09 -7.54
C GLY A 59 -5.57 1.49 -6.08
N GLN A 60 -6.72 1.89 -5.55
CA GLN A 60 -6.89 2.24 -4.15
C GLN A 60 -8.01 1.41 -3.54
N ILE A 61 -7.82 0.98 -2.29
CA ILE A 61 -8.87 0.39 -1.48
C ILE A 61 -9.10 1.22 -0.23
N LEU A 62 -10.36 1.31 0.20
CA LEU A 62 -10.77 2.02 1.39
C LEU A 62 -11.79 1.18 2.15
N VAL A 63 -11.75 1.28 3.48
CA VAL A 63 -12.77 0.65 4.32
C VAL A 63 -14.06 1.46 4.21
N MET A 64 -15.15 0.81 3.76
CA MET A 64 -16.45 1.48 3.52
C MET A 64 -16.93 2.27 4.75
N HIS A 65 -16.79 1.72 5.96
CA HIS A 65 -17.21 2.39 7.20
C HIS A 65 -16.45 3.70 7.44
N ASP A 66 -15.16 3.75 7.10
CA ASP A 66 -14.33 4.96 7.26
C ASP A 66 -14.68 6.04 6.23
N VAL A 67 -15.05 5.61 5.01
CA VAL A 67 -15.52 6.50 3.96
C VAL A 67 -16.89 7.08 4.31
N LEU A 68 -17.81 6.24 4.79
CA LEU A 68 -19.18 6.63 5.17
C LEU A 68 -19.27 7.26 6.56
N GLY A 69 -18.19 7.28 7.34
CA GLY A 69 -18.17 7.87 8.68
C GLY A 69 -18.97 7.08 9.73
N ILE A 70 -19.10 5.76 9.54
CA ILE A 70 -19.88 4.85 10.41
C ILE A 70 -19.03 4.30 11.57
N THR A 71 -17.93 4.99 11.93
CA THR A 71 -17.05 4.58 13.03
C THR A 71 -17.27 5.43 14.27
N THR A 72 -17.42 4.79 15.43
CA THR A 72 -17.64 5.42 16.74
C THR A 72 -16.38 6.07 17.33
N VAL A 73 -15.21 5.80 16.74
CA VAL A 73 -13.90 6.31 17.18
C VAL A 73 -13.41 7.38 16.21
N ALA A 74 -12.93 8.51 16.73
CA ALA A 74 -12.45 9.65 15.95
C ALA A 74 -11.41 9.24 14.88
N ARG A 75 -11.53 9.79 13.66
CA ARG A 75 -10.72 9.45 12.47
C ARG A 75 -9.21 9.44 12.77
N ARG A 76 -8.56 8.28 12.57
CA ARG A 76 -7.09 8.18 12.49
C ARG A 76 -6.61 8.66 11.12
N ALA A 77 -5.49 9.36 11.10
CA ALA A 77 -5.01 10.13 9.95
C ALA A 77 -4.57 9.32 8.70
N SER A 78 -4.60 7.98 8.71
CA SER A 78 -4.11 7.17 7.58
C SER A 78 -5.07 7.05 6.39
N LEU A 79 -6.30 7.57 6.50
CA LEU A 79 -7.33 7.48 5.44
C LEU A 79 -7.45 8.72 4.55
N LYS A 80 -6.48 9.65 4.60
CA LYS A 80 -6.42 10.73 3.60
C LYS A 80 -5.74 10.18 2.36
N THR A 81 -6.51 9.98 1.30
CA THR A 81 -6.02 9.93 -0.08
C THR A 81 -5.09 11.12 -0.29
N SER A 82 -3.78 10.86 -0.25
CA SER A 82 -2.74 11.80 -0.66
C SER A 82 -2.51 11.64 -2.15
#